data_AF-A0A3C1SHL9-F1
#
_entry.id   AF-A0A3C1SHL9-F1
#
_cell.length_a   1.000
_cell.length_b   1.000
_cell.length_c   1.000
_cell.angle_alpha   90.00
_cell.angle_beta   90.00
_cell.angle_gamma   90.00
#
_symmetry.space_group_name_H-M   'P 1'
#
loop_
_entity.id
_entity.type
_entity.pdbx_description
1 polymer ?
#
loop_
_entity_poly.entity_id
_entity_poly.type
_entity_poly.pdbx_seq_one_letter_code
_entity_poly.pdbx_strand_id
1 'polypeptide(L)'
;MKKLLLTFTTLLLAISLYAQSLTGYDIMKKANEVPEPKTASSTATLTIHSKKGSDRVREVIMKSKDYGDVTKEVIVFTTPKDVSGTGYLMFNYAEDAAGNKKDSDNWLYMPALKKTRRIAS
;
A
#
# COMPACT_ATOMS: atom_id res chain seq x y z
N MET A 1 12.15 57.70 -5.56
CA MET A 1 11.37 56.81 -6.45
C MET A 1 12.19 55.64 -7.00
N LYS A 2 13.35 55.86 -7.65
CA LYS A 2 14.22 54.77 -8.16
C LYS A 2 14.65 53.74 -7.08
N LYS A 3 15.00 54.19 -5.88
CA LYS A 3 15.36 53.32 -4.74
C LYS A 3 14.18 52.48 -4.22
N LEU A 4 12.96 53.03 -4.23
CA LEU A 4 11.73 52.34 -3.82
C LEU A 4 11.31 51.28 -4.87
N LEU A 5 11.53 51.58 -6.15
CA LEU A 5 11.30 50.64 -7.25
C LEU A 5 12.28 49.45 -7.15
N LEU A 6 13.56 49.73 -6.85
CA LEU A 6 14.60 48.71 -6.72
C LEU A 6 14.34 47.74 -5.55
N THR A 7 13.86 48.24 -4.41
CA THR A 7 13.49 47.42 -3.24
C THR A 7 12.24 46.58 -3.52
N PHE A 8 11.30 47.09 -4.30
CA PHE A 8 10.09 46.34 -4.68
C PHE A 8 10.43 45.20 -5.65
N THR A 9 11.32 45.43 -6.62
CA THR A 9 11.80 44.40 -7.56
C THR A 9 12.60 43.30 -6.87
N THR A 10 13.44 43.64 -5.88
CA THR A 10 14.18 42.64 -5.09
C THR A 10 13.26 41.80 -4.21
N LEU A 11 12.20 42.41 -3.65
CA LEU A 11 11.18 41.67 -2.90
C LEU A 11 10.38 40.72 -3.82
N LEU A 12 10.04 41.14 -5.05
CA LEU A 12 9.40 40.26 -6.03
C LEU A 12 10.29 39.06 -6.43
N LEU A 13 11.59 39.29 -6.66
CA LEU A 13 12.53 38.21 -6.98
C LEU A 13 12.67 37.21 -5.83
N ALA A 14 12.63 37.67 -4.58
CA ALA A 14 12.69 36.81 -3.40
C ALA A 14 11.46 35.89 -3.30
N ILE A 15 10.27 36.36 -3.66
CA ILE A 15 9.04 35.56 -3.64
C ILE A 15 9.07 34.45 -4.71
N SER A 16 9.68 34.69 -5.87
CA SER A 16 9.82 33.68 -6.94
C SER A 16 10.71 32.49 -6.55
N LEU A 17 11.63 32.66 -5.58
CA LEU A 17 12.51 31.59 -5.10
C LEU A 17 11.80 30.58 -4.17
N TYR A 18 10.70 30.98 -3.52
CA TYR A 18 9.90 30.11 -2.63
C TYR A 18 8.81 29.32 -3.38
N ALA A 19 8.68 29.49 -4.69
CA ALA A 19 7.69 28.81 -5.52
C ALA A 19 8.19 27.47 -6.11
N GLN A 20 9.18 26.83 -5.49
CA GLN A 20 9.64 25.51 -5.94
C GLN A 20 8.56 24.46 -5.66
N SER A 21 8.11 23.79 -6.71
CA SER A 21 7.19 22.65 -6.61
C SER A 21 7.86 21.46 -5.92
N LEU A 22 7.06 20.63 -5.25
CA LEU A 22 7.55 19.37 -4.68
C LEU A 22 8.16 18.50 -5.78
N THR A 23 9.35 17.96 -5.53
CA THR A 23 9.96 16.97 -6.43
C THR A 23 9.23 15.62 -6.29
N GLY A 24 9.42 14.74 -7.26
CA GLY A 24 8.92 13.36 -7.15
C GLY A 24 9.46 12.63 -5.92
N TYR A 25 10.70 12.91 -5.53
CA TYR A 25 11.30 12.38 -4.30
C TYR A 25 10.57 12.88 -3.06
N ASP A 26 10.28 14.18 -2.96
CA ASP A 26 9.60 14.75 -1.80
C ASP A 26 8.19 14.17 -1.61
N ILE A 27 7.50 13.92 -2.72
CA ILE A 27 6.16 13.31 -2.72
C ILE A 27 6.25 11.87 -2.20
N MET A 28 7.16 11.06 -2.75
CA MET A 28 7.31 9.67 -2.33
C MET A 28 7.80 9.55 -0.88
N LYS A 29 8.72 10.43 -0.46
CA LYS A 29 9.16 10.49 0.94
C LYS A 29 7.98 10.76 1.88
N LYS A 30 7.18 11.79 1.59
CA LYS A 30 5.99 12.10 2.40
C LYS A 30 4.99 10.96 2.44
N ALA A 31 4.78 10.26 1.31
CA ALA A 31 3.89 9.11 1.24
C ALA A 31 4.40 7.93 2.10
N ASN A 32 5.71 7.66 2.08
CA ASN A 32 6.33 6.59 2.86
C ASN A 32 6.40 6.91 4.37
N GLU A 33 6.49 8.18 4.74
CA GLU A 33 6.55 8.62 6.13
C GLU A 33 5.16 8.72 6.80
N VAL A 34 4.08 8.44 6.08
CA VAL A 34 2.73 8.37 6.68
C VAL A 34 2.72 7.24 7.72
N PRO A 35 2.38 7.52 8.99
CA PRO A 35 2.37 6.49 10.02
C PRO A 35 1.36 5.39 9.70
N GLU A 36 1.83 4.14 9.67
CA GLU A 36 0.98 2.97 9.50
C GLU A 36 0.50 2.42 10.86
N PRO A 37 -0.72 1.86 10.93
CA PRO A 37 -1.21 1.23 12.15
C PRO A 37 -0.50 -0.11 12.41
N LYS A 38 -0.09 -0.36 13.67
CA LYS A 38 0.50 -1.66 14.07
C LYS A 38 -0.42 -2.86 13.85
N THR A 39 -1.72 -2.66 13.82
CA THR A 39 -2.72 -3.70 13.59
C THR A 39 -3.90 -3.08 12.88
N ALA A 40 -4.37 -3.72 11.81
CA ALA A 40 -5.54 -3.30 11.08
C ALA A 40 -6.48 -4.47 10.82
N SER A 41 -7.77 -4.15 10.70
CA SER A 41 -8.81 -5.07 10.28
C SER A 41 -9.78 -4.31 9.38
N SER A 42 -10.17 -4.91 8.27
CA SER A 42 -11.13 -4.32 7.34
C SER A 42 -12.00 -5.38 6.68
N THR A 43 -13.14 -4.94 6.18
CA THR A 43 -14.00 -5.70 5.28
C THR A 43 -14.04 -4.98 3.95
N ALA A 44 -13.88 -5.71 2.85
CA ALA A 44 -13.87 -5.13 1.52
C ALA A 44 -14.70 -5.94 0.53
N THR A 45 -15.28 -5.24 -0.44
CA THR A 45 -15.94 -5.83 -1.60
C THR A 45 -15.03 -5.68 -2.81
N LEU A 46 -14.65 -6.80 -3.41
CA LEU A 46 -13.81 -6.88 -4.60
C LEU A 46 -14.67 -7.20 -5.82
N THR A 47 -14.89 -6.21 -6.68
CA THR A 47 -15.60 -6.37 -7.95
C THR A 47 -14.59 -6.50 -9.08
N ILE A 48 -14.59 -7.64 -9.77
CA ILE A 48 -13.73 -7.91 -10.92
C ILE A 48 -14.56 -7.86 -12.20
N HIS A 49 -14.30 -6.85 -13.02
CA HIS A 49 -14.92 -6.67 -14.33
C HIS A 49 -14.16 -7.45 -15.40
N SER A 50 -14.83 -8.37 -16.08
CA SER A 50 -14.27 -9.09 -17.23
C SER A 50 -14.48 -8.30 -18.51
N LYS A 51 -13.50 -8.37 -19.43
CA LYS A 51 -13.65 -7.85 -20.80
C LYS A 51 -14.90 -8.38 -21.52
N LYS A 52 -15.38 -9.58 -21.16
CA LYS A 52 -16.57 -10.22 -21.73
C LYS A 52 -17.89 -9.80 -21.06
N GLY A 53 -17.87 -8.81 -20.18
CA GLY A 53 -19.07 -8.25 -19.53
C GLY A 53 -19.58 -9.03 -18.30
N SER A 54 -18.88 -10.08 -17.87
CA SER A 54 -19.23 -10.79 -16.64
C SER A 54 -18.51 -10.17 -15.44
N ASP A 55 -19.26 -9.76 -14.43
CA ASP A 55 -18.70 -9.28 -13.17
C ASP A 55 -18.63 -10.41 -12.15
N ARG A 56 -17.56 -10.41 -11.36
CA ARG A 56 -17.42 -11.29 -10.19
C ARG A 56 -17.27 -10.41 -8.97
N VAL A 57 -18.22 -10.51 -8.04
CA VAL A 57 -18.18 -9.78 -6.77
C VAL A 57 -17.76 -10.76 -5.69
N ARG A 58 -16.78 -10.36 -4.88
CA ARG A 58 -16.33 -11.11 -3.70
C ARG A 58 -16.31 -10.21 -2.48
N GLU A 59 -16.53 -10.78 -1.32
CA GLU A 59 -16.33 -10.10 -0.05
C GLU A 59 -15.18 -10.76 0.69
N VAL A 60 -14.36 -9.93 1.33
CA VAL A 60 -13.19 -10.39 2.08
C VAL A 60 -13.11 -9.70 3.43
N ILE A 61 -12.54 -10.42 4.39
CA ILE A 61 -12.01 -9.85 5.63
C ILE A 61 -10.49 -9.82 5.49
N MET A 62 -9.90 -8.67 5.75
CA MET A 62 -8.45 -8.48 5.76
C MET A 62 -8.00 -8.14 7.17
N LYS A 63 -6.91 -8.76 7.61
CA LYS A 63 -6.27 -8.46 8.90
C LYS A 63 -4.78 -8.37 8.70
N SER A 64 -4.17 -7.31 9.20
CA SER A 64 -2.72 -7.14 9.19
C SER A 64 -2.20 -6.84 10.58
N LYS A 65 -0.96 -7.24 10.83
CA LYS A 65 -0.21 -6.87 12.02
C LYS A 65 1.27 -6.75 11.72
N ASP A 66 1.84 -5.65 12.15
CA ASP A 66 3.28 -5.39 12.15
C ASP A 66 3.91 -6.01 13.41
N TYR A 67 4.95 -6.82 13.21
CA TYR A 67 5.74 -7.45 14.27
C TYR A 67 7.15 -6.83 14.40
N GLY A 68 7.47 -5.79 13.63
CA GLY A 68 8.74 -5.08 13.60
C GLY A 68 9.60 -5.46 12.40
N ASP A 69 10.03 -6.72 12.33
CA ASP A 69 10.84 -7.27 11.23
C ASP A 69 9.99 -7.89 10.11
N VAL A 70 8.73 -8.21 10.42
CA VAL A 70 7.77 -8.80 9.48
C VAL A 70 6.36 -8.25 9.72
N THR A 71 5.72 -7.83 8.63
CA THR A 71 4.29 -7.57 8.62
C THR A 71 3.58 -8.80 8.10
N LYS A 72 2.62 -9.32 8.88
CA LYS A 72 1.80 -10.47 8.49
C LYS A 72 0.41 -10.01 8.13
N GLU A 73 -0.07 -10.45 6.98
CA GLU A 73 -1.41 -10.14 6.49
C GLU A 73 -2.16 -11.41 6.12
N VAL A 74 -3.44 -11.46 6.48
CA VAL A 74 -4.36 -12.52 6.05
C VAL A 74 -5.58 -11.91 5.39
N ILE A 75 -5.94 -12.46 4.23
CA ILE A 75 -7.17 -12.18 3.50
C ILE A 75 -8.01 -13.44 3.51
N VAL A 76 -9.25 -13.35 4.00
CA VAL A 76 -10.21 -14.47 4.02
C VAL A 76 -11.41 -14.10 3.18
N PHE A 77 -11.67 -14.88 2.15
CA PHE A 77 -12.86 -14.74 1.32
C PHE A 77 -14.09 -15.21 2.11
N THR A 78 -15.10 -14.36 2.22
CA THR A 78 -16.36 -14.68 2.92
C THR A 78 -17.48 -15.02 1.95
N THR A 79 -17.54 -14.31 0.82
CA THR A 79 -18.60 -14.42 -0.19
C THR A 79 -17.99 -14.38 -1.61
N PRO A 80 -18.52 -15.11 -2.60
CA PRO A 80 -19.60 -16.11 -2.53
C PRO A 80 -19.16 -17.48 -2.00
N LYS A 81 -20.12 -18.42 -1.88
CA LYS A 81 -19.93 -19.77 -1.31
C LYS A 81 -18.86 -20.60 -2.02
N ASP A 82 -18.64 -20.36 -3.31
CA ASP A 82 -17.63 -21.05 -4.15
C ASP A 82 -16.19 -20.72 -3.75
N VAL A 83 -15.95 -19.53 -3.18
CA VAL A 83 -14.64 -19.08 -2.70
C VAL A 83 -14.58 -18.91 -1.18
N SER A 84 -15.71 -18.97 -0.49
CA SER A 84 -15.82 -18.79 0.96
C SER A 84 -14.86 -19.72 1.71
N GLY A 85 -14.09 -19.14 2.64
CA GLY A 85 -13.05 -19.81 3.42
C GLY A 85 -11.70 -19.91 2.72
N THR A 86 -11.59 -19.49 1.45
CA THR A 86 -10.27 -19.34 0.79
C THR A 86 -9.47 -18.32 1.60
N GLY A 87 -8.24 -18.67 1.93
CA GLY A 87 -7.35 -17.84 2.75
C GLY A 87 -6.07 -17.55 2.02
N TYR A 88 -5.63 -16.30 2.06
CA TYR A 88 -4.32 -15.89 1.59
C TYR A 88 -3.52 -15.31 2.75
N LEU A 89 -2.32 -15.82 3.00
CA LEU A 89 -1.43 -15.38 4.07
C LEU A 89 -0.13 -14.88 3.45
N MET A 90 0.31 -13.70 3.87
CA MET A 90 1.51 -13.05 3.36
C MET A 90 2.39 -12.57 4.51
N PHE A 91 3.67 -12.91 4.46
CA PHE A 91 4.70 -12.39 5.36
C PHE A 91 5.61 -11.46 4.55
N ASN A 92 5.49 -10.16 4.81
CA ASN A 92 6.28 -9.11 4.19
C ASN A 92 7.41 -8.73 5.13
N TYR A 93 8.65 -8.93 4.70
CA TYR A 93 9.82 -8.64 5.52
C TYR A 93 10.25 -7.18 5.36
N ALA A 94 10.67 -6.57 6.46
CA ALA A 94 11.28 -5.25 6.46
C ALA A 94 12.62 -5.26 5.72
N GLU A 95 13.01 -4.09 5.22
CA GLU A 95 14.36 -3.87 4.70
C GLU A 95 15.35 -3.88 5.87
N ASP A 96 16.48 -4.56 5.72
CA ASP A 96 17.53 -4.58 6.72
C ASP A 96 18.37 -3.29 6.71
N ALA A 97 19.25 -3.13 7.71
CA ALA A 97 20.11 -1.96 7.80
C ALA A 97 21.13 -1.82 6.65
N ALA A 98 21.34 -2.88 5.86
CA ALA A 98 22.22 -2.89 4.70
C ALA A 98 21.43 -2.65 3.39
N GLY A 99 20.13 -2.38 3.46
CA GLY A 99 19.27 -2.11 2.31
C GLY A 99 18.78 -3.36 1.59
N ASN A 100 18.93 -4.56 2.16
CA ASN A 100 18.42 -5.78 1.57
C ASN A 100 16.99 -6.04 2.03
N LYS A 101 16.12 -6.38 1.08
CA LYS A 101 14.75 -6.80 1.35
C LYS A 101 14.53 -8.22 0.90
N LYS A 102 14.16 -9.09 1.83
CA LYS A 102 13.78 -10.47 1.52
C LYS A 102 12.43 -10.48 0.82
N ASP A 103 12.32 -11.31 -0.22
CA ASP A 103 11.04 -11.62 -0.87
C ASP A 103 10.00 -12.14 0.12
N SER A 104 8.73 -11.78 -0.15
CA SER A 104 7.61 -12.15 0.71
C SER A 104 7.33 -13.65 0.67
N ASP A 105 6.97 -14.22 1.83
CA ASP A 105 6.47 -15.59 1.88
C ASP A 105 4.95 -15.61 1.82
N ASN A 106 4.41 -16.34 0.83
CA ASN A 106 2.99 -16.34 0.52
C ASN A 106 2.39 -17.74 0.57
N TRP A 107 1.21 -17.87 1.16
CA TRP A 107 0.45 -19.13 1.21
C TRP A 107 -0.99 -18.92 0.79
N LEU A 108 -1.51 -19.88 0.02
CA LEU A 108 -2.90 -19.98 -0.38
C LEU A 108 -3.52 -21.24 0.23
N TYR A 109 -4.56 -21.06 1.03
CA TYR A 109 -5.41 -22.13 1.54
C TYR A 109 -6.67 -22.25 0.70
N MET A 110 -6.96 -23.46 0.21
CA MET A 110 -8.17 -23.76 -0.57
C MET A 110 -9.05 -24.77 0.19
N PRO A 111 -10.22 -24.36 0.71
CA PRO A 111 -11.13 -25.23 1.46
C PRO A 111 -11.56 -26.48 0.72
N ALA A 112 -11.83 -26.35 -0.58
CA ALA A 112 -12.24 -27.45 -1.45
C ALA A 112 -11.21 -28.59 -1.48
N LEU A 113 -9.93 -28.27 -1.32
CA LEU A 113 -8.84 -29.24 -1.30
C LEU A 113 -8.36 -29.58 0.11
N LYS A 114 -8.80 -28.82 1.12
CA LYS A 114 -8.25 -28.85 2.49
C LYS A 114 -6.72 -28.78 2.51
N LYS A 115 -6.14 -28.01 1.58
CA LYS A 115 -4.69 -27.93 1.37
C LYS A 115 -4.22 -26.48 1.38
N THR A 116 -3.02 -26.31 1.95
CA THR A 116 -2.24 -25.08 1.87
C THR A 116 -1.14 -25.26 0.85
N ARG A 117 -0.95 -24.27 -0.03
CA ARG A 117 0.14 -24.22 -1.00
C ARG A 117 0.94 -22.94 -0.79
N ARG A 118 2.27 -23.06 -0.69
CA ARG A 118 3.16 -21.90 -0.80
C ARG A 118 3.20 -21.44 -2.26
N ILE A 119 3.03 -20.15 -2.50
CA ILE A 119 3.13 -19.54 -3.82
C ILE A 119 4.33 -18.59 -3.84
N ALA A 120 4.98 -18.47 -5.01
CA ALA A 120 6.07 -17.53 -5.18
C ALA A 120 5.53 -16.09 -5.12
N SER A 121 6.34 -15.18 -4.57
CA SER A 121 6.15 -13.74 -4.69
C SER A 121 6.59 -13.25 -6.06
#